data_AF-A0A841N185-F1
#
_entry.id   AF-A0A841N185-F1
#
_cell.length_a   1.000
_cell.length_b   1.000
_cell.length_c   1.000
_cell.angle_alpha   90.00
_cell.angle_beta   90.00
_cell.angle_gamma   90.00
#
_symmetry.space_group_name_H-M   'P 1'
#
loop_
_entity.id
_entity.type
_entity.pdbx_description
1 polymer ?
#
loop_
_entity_poly.entity_id
_entity_poly.type
_entity_poly.pdbx_seq_one_letter_code
_entity_poly.pdbx_strand_id
1 'polypeptide(L)' 'MSNTNDGGCLPVLVFILYAIVIIGSGVLSWNWTEPESFLGAIGFMIVWGILSYIGHFILLGIIAVVSEK' A
#
# COMPACT_ATOMS: atom_id res chain seq x y z
N MET A 1 -6.11 -37.79 -9.28
CA MET A 1 -6.81 -36.52 -9.03
C MET A 1 -5.81 -35.40 -9.22
N SER A 2 -6.08 -34.47 -10.13
CA SER A 2 -5.22 -33.33 -10.45
C SER A 2 -5.22 -32.35 -9.26
N ASN A 3 -4.04 -32.10 -8.70
CA ASN A 3 -3.83 -31.04 -7.72
C ASN A 3 -3.73 -29.71 -8.46
N THR A 4 -4.85 -28.99 -8.63
CA THR A 4 -4.84 -27.60 -9.08
C THR A 4 -4.59 -26.71 -7.87
N ASN A 5 -3.34 -26.26 -7.72
CA ASN A 5 -2.87 -25.39 -6.65
C ASN A 5 -3.13 -23.90 -6.96
N ASP A 6 -4.23 -23.56 -7.62
CA ASP A 6 -4.45 -22.24 -8.22
C ASP A 6 -4.76 -21.12 -7.20
N GLY A 7 -4.81 -21.43 -5.90
CA GLY A 7 -5.03 -20.47 -4.82
C GLY A 7 -3.76 -19.85 -4.21
N GLY A 8 -2.56 -20.26 -4.62
CA GLY A 8 -1.30 -19.88 -3.93
C GLY A 8 -0.69 -18.53 -4.30
N CYS A 9 -0.97 -18.00 -5.50
CA CYS A 9 -0.29 -16.80 -6.02
C CYS A 9 -0.91 -15.49 -5.52
N LEU A 10 -2.23 -15.47 -5.36
CA LEU A 10 -3.00 -14.27 -5.02
C LEU A 10 -2.58 -13.62 -3.69
N PRO A 11 -2.35 -14.37 -2.59
CA PRO A 11 -1.86 -13.80 -1.33
C PRO A 11 -0.48 -13.16 -1.45
N VAL A 12 0.42 -13.78 -2.22
CA VAL A 12 1.77 -13.26 -2.46
C VAL A 12 1.72 -11.95 -3.25
N LEU A 13 0.87 -11.89 -4.27
CA LEU A 13 0.66 -10.68 -5.07
C LEU A 13 0.07 -9.54 -4.22
N VAL A 14 -0.94 -9.82 -3.40
CA VAL A 14 -1.53 -8.84 -2.48
C VAL A 14 -0.50 -8.29 -1.51
N PHE A 15 0.36 -9.15 -0.96
CA PHE A 15 1.43 -8.73 -0.06
C PHE A 15 2.42 -7.77 -0.73
N ILE A 16 2.83 -8.08 -1.97
CA ILE A 16 3.72 -7.21 -2.76
C ILE A 16 3.04 -5.86 -3.04
N LEU A 17 1.77 -5.86 -3.44
CA LEU A 17 1.03 -4.61 -3.68
C LEU A 17 0.91 -3.77 -2.40
N TYR A 18 0.68 -4.42 -1.25
CA TYR A 18 0.65 -3.75 0.05
C TYR A 18 1.99 -3.07 0.36
N ALA A 19 3.11 -3.77 0.12
CA ALA A 19 4.45 -3.23 0.28
C ALA A 19 4.72 -2.06 -0.67
N ILE A 20 4.25 -2.13 -1.92
CA ILE A 20 4.39 -1.04 -2.89
C ILE A 20 3.61 0.19 -2.43
N VAL A 21 2.38 0.01 -1.94
CA VAL A 21 1.56 1.13 -1.44
C VAL A 21 2.25 1.82 -0.26
N ILE A 22 2.70 1.07 0.75
CA ILE A 22 3.30 1.69 1.94
C ILE A 22 4.62 2.41 1.61
N ILE A 23 5.47 1.82 0.74
CA ILE A 23 6.73 2.41 0.31
C ILE A 23 6.47 3.63 -0.59
N GLY A 24 5.58 3.51 -1.56
CA GLY A 24 5.21 4.59 -2.48
C GLY A 24 4.61 5.78 -1.74
N SER A 25 3.71 5.52 -0.78
CA SER A 25 3.16 6.55 0.10
C SER A 25 4.25 7.19 0.97
N GLY A 26 5.25 6.42 1.41
CA GLY A 26 6.41 6.92 2.15
C GLY A 26 7.28 7.86 1.31
N VAL A 27 7.63 7.46 0.09
CA VAL A 27 8.43 8.29 -0.83
C VAL A 27 7.69 9.59 -1.18
N LEU A 28 6.39 9.49 -1.47
CA LEU A 28 5.59 10.66 -1.83
C LEU A 28 5.40 11.63 -0.66
N SER A 29 5.13 11.12 0.54
CA SER A 29 5.04 11.94 1.76
C SER A 29 6.39 12.56 2.12
N TRP A 30 7.49 11.85 1.94
CA TRP A 30 8.85 12.38 2.15
C TRP A 30 9.14 13.55 1.22
N ASN A 31 8.89 13.39 -0.08
CA ASN A 31 9.07 14.46 -1.07
C ASN A 31 8.14 15.66 -0.84
N TRP A 32 6.99 15.46 -0.22
CA TRP A 32 6.04 16.55 0.01
C TRP A 32 6.32 17.34 1.28
N THR A 33 6.85 16.67 2.31
CA THR A 33 7.04 17.27 3.64
C THR A 33 8.48 17.66 3.92
N GLU A 34 9.44 17.13 3.16
CA GLU A 34 10.89 17.39 3.27
C GLU A 34 11.32 17.47 4.75
N PRO A 35 11.26 16.35 5.49
CA PRO A 35 11.34 16.36 6.95
C PRO A 35 12.77 16.62 7.46
N GLU A 36 13.26 17.85 7.34
CA GLU A 36 14.57 18.31 7.83
C GLU A 36 14.52 18.79 9.30
N SER A 37 13.31 18.90 9.85
CA SER A 37 13.04 19.38 11.20
C SER A 37 12.08 18.45 11.95
N PHE A 38 12.03 18.56 13.27
CA PHE A 38 11.12 17.76 14.09
C PHE A 38 9.64 17.94 13.68
N LEU A 39 9.23 19.19 13.38
CA LEU A 39 7.87 19.46 12.90
C LEU A 39 7.64 18.90 11.49
N GLY A 40 8.65 18.96 10.63
CA GLY A 40 8.64 18.29 9.32
C GLY A 40 8.45 16.78 9.45
N ALA A 41 9.12 16.13 10.41
CA ALA A 41 8.96 14.71 10.69
C ALA A 41 7.54 14.35 11.20
N ILE A 42 6.92 15.21 12.03
CA ILE A 42 5.52 15.04 12.43
C ILE A 42 4.60 15.18 11.20
N GLY A 43 4.83 16.19 10.36
CA GLY A 43 4.10 16.38 9.11
C GLY A 43 4.22 15.16 8.19
N PHE A 44 5.44 14.65 8.01
CA PHE A 44 5.73 13.42 7.27
C PHE A 44 4.90 12.24 7.80
N MET A 45 4.90 11.97 9.11
CA MET A 45 4.16 10.84 9.66
C MET A 45 2.65 10.97 9.44
N ILE A 46 2.09 12.18 9.56
CA ILE A 46 0.67 12.44 9.30
C ILE A 46 0.34 12.22 7.83
N VAL A 47 1.09 12.83 6.92
CA VAL A 47 0.86 12.72 5.48
C VAL A 47 1.05 11.27 5.04
N TRP A 48 2.11 10.59 5.49
CA TRP A 48 2.38 9.19 5.18
C TRP A 48 1.24 8.28 5.65
N GLY A 49 0.73 8.48 6.86
CA GLY A 49 -0.39 7.72 7.40
C GLY A 49 -1.67 7.90 6.58
N ILE A 50 -2.02 9.14 6.23
CA ILE A 50 -3.20 9.45 5.40
C ILE A 50 -3.05 8.83 4.00
N LEU A 51 -1.90 9.03 3.37
CA LEU A 51 -1.65 8.57 2.01
C LEU A 51 -1.62 7.04 1.93
N SER A 52 -1.05 6.39 2.95
CA SER A 52 -1.09 4.94 3.08
C SER A 52 -2.50 4.44 3.29
N TYR A 53 -3.30 5.08 4.15
CA TYR A 53 -4.70 4.68 4.36
C TYR A 53 -5.52 4.74 3.07
N ILE A 54 -5.41 5.85 2.32
CA ILE A 54 -6.08 6.01 1.02
C ILE A 54 -5.59 4.96 0.03
N GLY A 55 -4.27 4.76 -0.07
CA GLY A 55 -3.67 3.77 -0.97
C GLY A 55 -4.16 2.34 -0.70
N HIS A 56 -4.24 1.94 0.58
CA HIS A 56 -4.74 0.62 0.96
C HIS A 56 -6.23 0.49 0.72
N PHE A 57 -7.01 1.54 0.93
CA PHE A 57 -8.45 1.54 0.62
C PHE A 57 -8.69 1.30 -0.88
N ILE A 58 -7.94 1.99 -1.74
CA ILE A 58 -7.98 1.78 -3.20
C ILE A 58 -7.55 0.35 -3.55
N LEU A 59 -6.45 -0.13 -2.95
CA LEU A 59 -5.94 -1.49 -3.19
C LEU A 59 -6.98 -2.56 -2.83
N LEU A 60 -7.67 -2.42 -1.70
CA LEU A 60 -8.75 -3.33 -1.29
C LEU A 60 -9.92 -3.28 -2.29
N GLY A 61 -10.29 -2.10 -2.78
CA GLY A 61 -11.30 -1.94 -3.82
C GLY A 61 -10.91 -2.66 -5.13
N ILE A 62 -9.65 -2.55 -5.56
CA ILE A 62 -9.13 -3.25 -6.73
C ILE A 62 -9.17 -4.77 -6.52
N ILE A 63 -8.71 -5.26 -5.37
CA ILE A 63 -8.70 -6.69 -5.04
C ILE A 63 -10.12 -7.23 -5.03
N ALA A 64 -11.08 -6.50 -4.45
CA ALA A 64 -12.49 -6.91 -4.42
C ALA A 64 -13.04 -7.09 -5.84
N VAL A 65 -12.82 -6.11 -6.72
CA VAL A 65 -13.29 -6.17 -8.13
C VAL A 65 -12.60 -7.29 -8.92
N VAL A 66 -11.30 -7.52 -8.68
CA VAL A 66 -10.55 -8.59 -9.36
C VAL A 66 -10.95 -9.96 -8.85
N SER A 67 -11.25 -10.11 -7.56
CA SER A 67 -11.62 -11.37 -6.94
C SER A 67 -13.08 -11.78 -7.20
N GLU A 68 -13.93 -10.83 -7.59
CA GLU A 68 -15.33 -11.11 -7.98
C GLU A 68 -15.46 -11.60 -9.42
N LYS A 69 -14.39 -11.51 -10.23
CA LYS A 69 -14.29 -12.09 -11.57
C LYS A 69 -13.70 -13.49 -11.55
#